data_AF-A0A520KVH7-F1
#
_entry.id   AF-A0A520KVH7-F1
#
_cell.length_a   1.000
_cell.length_b   1.000
_cell.length_c   1.000
_cell.angle_alpha   90.00
_cell.angle_beta   90.00
_cell.angle_gamma   90.00
#
_symmetry.space_group_name_H-M   'P 1'
#
loop_
_entity.id
_entity.type
_entity.pdbx_description
1 polymer ?
#
loop_
_entity_poly.entity_id
_entity_poly.type
_entity_poly.pdbx_seq_one_letter_code
_entity_poly.pdbx_strand_id
1 'polypeptide(L)'
;MRYGIFAMITLLLISIALPIVDAQLHDTLVKDQPKLPKGLSDFYDNYRKEYMPEFIRFALGGSMMGGKIEENTKDFFSIGNYIVIHDVGGLDARTSRIAEEYLEDTVIKPLKEKKSVPLQTGNTMSFKKLDRLSLAKLLYYYVRDDVYFPHGEEGGRVSPLSRIPGMNLMFTTTPEIIRFPCETVEDQHGACADQALLLATLLNMEGYEVALGTAPSMAKKNKDGTFTWFGYHVCVYLKDEGWRIGRYDLGKDVFGNDLGGKWIILDPINSPRHVSHMRMMGGGKVLEFGDDPNWVEYREEDNTLFGYGLIDEETAKRFDAEEVKKRLIGN
;
A
#
# COMPACT_ATOMS: atom_id res chain seq x y z
N MET A 1 -0.62 13.15 -31.70
CA MET A 1 -0.31 11.83 -32.32
C MET A 1 0.55 10.90 -31.46
N ARG A 2 1.55 11.36 -30.69
CA ARG A 2 2.40 10.48 -29.84
C ARG A 2 1.72 9.91 -28.58
N TYR A 3 0.75 10.62 -28.00
CA TYR A 3 0.03 10.17 -26.79
C TYR A 3 -1.02 9.07 -27.05
N GLY A 4 -1.64 9.06 -28.23
CA GLY A 4 -2.65 8.04 -28.59
C GLY A 4 -2.06 6.65 -28.87
N ILE A 5 -0.81 6.60 -29.33
CA ILE A 5 -0.09 5.33 -29.55
C ILE A 5 0.30 4.70 -28.20
N PHE A 6 0.65 5.51 -27.21
CA PHE A 6 1.04 5.02 -25.89
C PHE A 6 -0.17 4.51 -25.08
N ALA A 7 -1.28 5.25 -25.07
CA ALA A 7 -2.52 4.78 -24.45
C ALA A 7 -3.04 3.47 -25.09
N MET A 8 -2.92 3.33 -26.42
CA MET A 8 -3.21 2.07 -27.09
C MET A 8 -2.26 0.94 -26.68
N ILE A 9 -0.97 1.20 -26.51
CA ILE A 9 -0.01 0.18 -26.04
C ILE A 9 -0.35 -0.26 -24.62
N THR A 10 -0.69 0.66 -23.71
CA THR A 10 -1.13 0.33 -22.34
C THR A 10 -2.42 -0.50 -22.36
N LEU A 11 -3.41 -0.15 -23.18
CA LEU A 11 -4.65 -0.93 -23.36
C LEU A 11 -4.41 -2.31 -24.02
N LEU A 12 -3.47 -2.39 -24.97
CA LEU A 12 -3.08 -3.66 -25.59
C LEU A 12 -2.38 -4.58 -24.58
N LEU A 13 -1.55 -4.00 -23.70
CA LEU A 13 -0.84 -4.72 -22.64
C LEU A 13 -1.78 -5.27 -21.57
N ILE A 14 -2.84 -4.51 -21.21
CA ILE A 14 -3.92 -4.97 -20.32
C ILE A 14 -4.67 -6.17 -20.94
N SER A 15 -4.86 -6.17 -22.26
CA SER A 15 -5.56 -7.25 -22.98
C SER A 15 -4.77 -8.56 -23.06
N ILE A 16 -3.43 -8.49 -22.98
CA ILE A 16 -2.54 -9.66 -23.01
C ILE A 16 -2.27 -10.20 -21.59
N ALA A 17 -2.63 -9.45 -20.54
CA ALA A 17 -2.47 -9.84 -19.14
C ALA A 17 -3.51 -10.84 -18.63
N LEU A 18 -4.68 -10.94 -19.28
CA LEU A 18 -5.76 -11.87 -18.88
C LEU A 18 -5.33 -13.36 -18.79
N PRO A 19 -4.51 -13.92 -19.69
CA PRO A 19 -4.00 -15.30 -19.54
C PRO A 19 -2.81 -15.46 -18.56
N ILE A 20 -2.33 -14.38 -17.93
CA ILE A 20 -1.32 -14.44 -16.84
C ILE A 20 -2.00 -14.73 -15.49
N VAL A 21 -3.29 -14.40 -15.38
CA VAL A 21 -4.16 -14.54 -14.19
C VAL A 21 -4.19 -15.98 -13.64
N ASP A 22 -4.07 -16.98 -14.50
CA ASP A 22 -4.17 -18.39 -14.09
C ASP A 22 -2.88 -18.94 -13.43
N ALA A 23 -1.74 -18.24 -13.60
CA ALA A 23 -0.43 -18.73 -13.15
C ALA A 23 0.03 -18.16 -11.80
N GLN A 24 -0.65 -17.15 -11.25
CA GLN A 24 -0.39 -16.64 -9.89
C GLN A 24 -0.99 -17.55 -8.79
N LEU A 25 -1.82 -18.54 -9.16
CA LEU A 25 -2.65 -19.34 -8.27
C LEU A 25 -1.96 -20.56 -7.61
N HIS A 26 -0.63 -20.68 -7.70
CA HIS A 26 0.09 -21.84 -7.13
C HIS A 26 1.32 -21.47 -6.30
N ASP A 27 1.25 -20.43 -5.45
CA ASP A 27 2.14 -20.40 -4.27
C ASP A 27 1.54 -21.31 -3.19
N THR A 28 2.21 -22.45 -2.93
CA THR A 28 1.83 -23.43 -1.90
C THR A 28 1.83 -22.87 -0.47
N LEU A 29 2.29 -21.63 -0.29
CA LEU A 29 2.36 -20.91 0.99
C LEU A 29 1.14 -20.02 1.24
N VAL A 30 0.25 -19.85 0.25
CA VAL A 30 -1.05 -19.19 0.42
C VAL A 30 -1.97 -20.13 1.20
N LYS A 31 -2.57 -19.60 2.27
CA LYS A 31 -3.55 -20.28 3.11
C LYS A 31 -4.93 -20.09 2.48
N ASP A 32 -5.82 -21.06 2.68
CA ASP A 32 -7.22 -20.88 2.30
C ASP A 32 -7.86 -19.78 3.15
N GLN A 33 -8.03 -18.60 2.58
CA GLN A 33 -8.73 -17.48 3.20
C GLN A 33 -10.21 -17.49 2.80
N PRO A 34 -11.12 -17.05 3.68
CA PRO A 34 -12.52 -16.86 3.30
C PRO A 34 -12.65 -15.93 2.10
N LYS A 35 -13.44 -16.34 1.10
CA LYS A 35 -13.67 -15.54 -0.10
C LYS A 35 -14.44 -14.26 0.21
N LEU A 36 -14.16 -13.18 -0.53
CA LEU A 36 -14.89 -11.94 -0.33
C LEU A 36 -16.36 -12.08 -0.68
N PRO A 37 -17.28 -11.48 0.12
CA PRO A 37 -18.67 -11.40 -0.26
C PRO A 37 -18.82 -10.71 -1.61
N LYS A 38 -19.58 -11.31 -2.54
CA LYS A 38 -19.69 -10.81 -3.92
C LYS A 38 -20.03 -9.32 -4.01
N GLY A 39 -20.96 -8.82 -3.20
CA GLY A 39 -21.32 -7.40 -3.22
C GLY A 39 -20.20 -6.45 -2.79
N LEU A 40 -19.23 -6.94 -2.01
CA LEU A 40 -18.03 -6.19 -1.62
C LEU A 40 -16.99 -6.22 -2.76
N SER A 41 -16.73 -7.39 -3.33
CA SER A 41 -15.86 -7.54 -4.50
C SER A 41 -16.35 -6.71 -5.70
N ASP A 42 -17.65 -6.75 -6.02
CA ASP A 42 -18.27 -5.93 -7.07
C ASP A 42 -18.09 -4.42 -6.80
N PHE A 43 -18.12 -3.99 -5.53
CA PHE A 43 -17.89 -2.60 -5.15
C PHE A 43 -16.44 -2.18 -5.42
N TYR A 44 -15.46 -2.97 -4.98
CA TYR A 44 -14.04 -2.69 -5.19
C TYR A 44 -13.69 -2.62 -6.68
N ASP A 45 -14.21 -3.55 -7.48
CA ASP A 45 -14.03 -3.55 -8.93
C ASP A 45 -14.54 -2.26 -9.59
N ASN A 46 -15.72 -1.79 -9.17
CA ASN A 46 -16.31 -0.57 -9.72
C ASN A 46 -15.53 0.67 -9.27
N TYR A 47 -15.16 0.73 -7.99
CA TYR A 47 -14.36 1.82 -7.44
C TYR A 47 -13.01 1.92 -8.17
N ARG A 48 -12.34 0.78 -8.37
CA ARG A 48 -11.06 0.73 -9.08
C ARG A 48 -11.18 1.18 -10.53
N LYS A 49 -12.23 0.79 -11.24
CA LYS A 49 -12.48 1.24 -12.62
C LYS A 49 -12.66 2.75 -12.70
N GLU A 50 -13.32 3.33 -11.71
CA GLU A 50 -13.54 4.77 -11.64
C GLU A 50 -12.24 5.56 -11.41
N TYR A 51 -11.42 5.14 -10.45
CA TYR A 51 -10.16 5.81 -10.08
C TYR A 51 -8.91 5.27 -10.79
N MET A 52 -9.10 4.42 -11.81
CA MET A 52 -8.01 3.84 -12.59
C MET A 52 -7.03 4.90 -13.15
N PRO A 53 -7.49 6.06 -13.67
CA PRO A 53 -6.57 7.08 -14.15
C PRO A 53 -5.61 7.57 -13.06
N GLU A 54 -6.13 7.91 -11.87
CA GLU A 54 -5.38 8.40 -10.70
C GLU A 54 -4.38 7.35 -10.22
N PHE A 55 -4.80 6.09 -10.12
CA PHE A 55 -3.91 4.98 -9.77
C PHE A 55 -2.78 4.77 -10.76
N ILE A 56 -3.05 4.92 -12.07
CA ILE A 56 -2.01 4.89 -13.10
C ILE A 56 -1.05 6.07 -12.94
N ARG A 57 -1.54 7.29 -12.66
CA ARG A 57 -0.66 8.47 -12.48
C ARG A 57 0.25 8.28 -11.27
N PHE A 58 -0.30 7.75 -10.18
CA PHE A 58 0.46 7.41 -9.00
C PHE A 58 1.52 6.35 -9.34
N ALA A 59 1.13 5.19 -9.89
CA ALA A 59 2.05 4.10 -10.19
C ALA A 59 3.23 4.52 -11.09
N LEU A 60 2.97 5.41 -12.07
CA LEU A 60 4.00 5.87 -13.03
C LEU A 60 5.03 6.84 -12.44
N GLY A 61 4.74 7.49 -11.31
CA GLY A 61 5.62 8.52 -10.77
C GLY A 61 5.70 9.78 -11.65
N GLY A 62 5.77 10.94 -11.03
CA GLY A 62 5.71 12.26 -11.68
C GLY A 62 6.82 12.56 -12.71
N SER A 63 7.89 11.77 -12.83
CA SER A 63 8.96 12.02 -13.79
C SER A 63 8.53 11.82 -15.26
N MET A 64 7.51 11.00 -15.53
CA MET A 64 6.97 10.81 -16.89
C MET A 64 5.82 11.77 -17.24
N MET A 65 5.26 12.49 -16.26
CA MET A 65 3.97 13.20 -16.39
C MET A 65 4.02 14.72 -16.16
N GLY A 66 5.22 15.32 -16.12
CA GLY A 66 5.38 16.77 -16.31
C GLY A 66 4.93 17.67 -15.16
N GLY A 67 5.47 17.45 -13.94
CA GLY A 67 5.47 18.47 -12.87
C GLY A 67 4.27 18.53 -11.94
N LYS A 68 3.29 17.62 -12.04
CA LYS A 68 2.10 17.53 -11.15
C LYS A 68 2.30 16.60 -9.95
N ILE A 69 3.51 16.60 -9.35
CA ILE A 69 3.89 15.65 -8.29
C ILE A 69 2.99 15.81 -7.07
N GLU A 70 2.83 17.05 -6.58
CA GLU A 70 2.03 17.35 -5.39
C GLU A 70 0.55 16.96 -5.57
N GLU A 71 -0.02 17.23 -6.75
CA GLU A 71 -1.40 16.87 -7.11
C GLU A 71 -1.58 15.34 -7.11
N ASN A 72 -0.71 14.60 -7.81
CA ASN A 72 -0.79 13.14 -7.87
C ASN A 72 -0.62 12.49 -6.49
N THR A 73 0.31 13.01 -5.68
CA THR A 73 0.53 12.53 -4.31
C THR A 73 -0.70 12.80 -3.44
N LYS A 74 -1.31 13.99 -3.55
CA LYS A 74 -2.52 14.34 -2.80
C LYS A 74 -3.73 13.50 -3.22
N ASP A 75 -3.90 13.24 -4.52
CA ASP A 75 -4.95 12.37 -5.04
C ASP A 75 -4.80 10.95 -4.47
N PHE A 76 -3.58 10.40 -4.48
CA PHE A 76 -3.30 9.11 -3.86
C PHE A 76 -3.65 9.09 -2.38
N PHE A 77 -3.24 10.09 -1.59
CA PHE A 77 -3.58 10.11 -0.17
C PHE A 77 -5.09 10.25 0.07
N SER A 78 -5.82 10.95 -0.80
CA SER A 78 -7.27 11.11 -0.66
C SER A 78 -7.98 9.77 -0.91
N ILE A 79 -7.59 9.09 -1.98
CA ILE A 79 -8.12 7.78 -2.36
C ILE A 79 -7.69 6.70 -1.36
N GLY A 80 -6.41 6.69 -0.96
CA GLY A 80 -5.86 5.75 0.02
C GLY A 80 -6.50 5.91 1.40
N ASN A 81 -6.76 7.14 1.85
CA ASN A 81 -7.50 7.40 3.08
C ASN A 81 -8.94 6.87 2.97
N TYR A 82 -9.62 7.12 1.85
CA TYR A 82 -10.95 6.53 1.61
C TYR A 82 -10.93 4.99 1.67
N ILE A 83 -9.97 4.34 1.00
CA ILE A 83 -9.83 2.88 1.00
C ILE A 83 -9.67 2.36 2.43
N VAL A 84 -8.77 2.98 3.21
CA VAL A 84 -8.54 2.59 4.61
C VAL A 84 -9.81 2.77 5.43
N ILE A 85 -10.41 3.97 5.41
CA ILE A 85 -11.59 4.29 6.21
C ILE A 85 -12.83 3.50 5.79
N HIS A 86 -12.95 3.14 4.51
CA HIS A 86 -13.99 2.23 4.05
C HIS A 86 -13.82 0.86 4.70
N ASP A 87 -12.63 0.28 4.68
CA ASP A 87 -12.40 -1.08 5.16
C ASP A 87 -12.32 -1.20 6.69
N VAL A 88 -12.11 -0.10 7.42
CA VAL A 88 -12.30 -0.10 8.90
C VAL A 88 -13.77 0.02 9.32
N GLY A 89 -14.72 0.19 8.39
CA GLY A 89 -16.14 0.39 8.74
C GLY A 89 -16.53 1.85 9.05
N GLY A 90 -15.65 2.82 8.78
CA GLY A 90 -15.85 4.23 9.16
C GLY A 90 -16.80 5.03 8.25
N LEU A 91 -17.30 4.43 7.17
CA LEU A 91 -18.25 5.05 6.25
C LEU A 91 -19.67 4.51 6.47
N ASP A 92 -20.68 5.36 6.31
CA ASP A 92 -22.10 4.98 6.39
C ASP A 92 -22.56 4.25 5.11
N ALA A 93 -21.89 3.15 4.80
CA ALA A 93 -22.14 2.30 3.65
C ALA A 93 -22.23 0.84 4.08
N ARG A 94 -23.11 0.07 3.43
CA ARG A 94 -23.24 -1.37 3.69
C ARG A 94 -21.94 -2.12 3.38
N THR A 95 -21.24 -1.74 2.33
CA THR A 95 -19.96 -2.34 1.91
C THR A 95 -18.87 -2.10 2.95
N SER A 96 -18.83 -0.90 3.55
CA SER A 96 -17.87 -0.55 4.60
C SER A 96 -18.04 -1.43 5.85
N ARG A 97 -19.28 -1.65 6.29
CA ARG A 97 -19.56 -2.59 7.41
C ARG A 97 -19.20 -4.04 7.11
N ILE A 98 -19.47 -4.50 5.88
CA ILE A 98 -19.10 -5.86 5.47
C ILE A 98 -17.57 -6.03 5.44
N ALA A 99 -16.83 -5.00 5.03
CA ALA A 99 -15.38 -5.00 5.02
C ALA A 99 -14.80 -5.08 6.44
N GLU A 100 -15.33 -4.27 7.37
CA GLU A 100 -14.97 -4.32 8.79
C GLU A 100 -15.19 -5.72 9.38
N GLU A 101 -16.38 -6.28 9.20
CA GLU A 101 -16.72 -7.63 9.68
C GLU A 101 -15.78 -8.69 9.09
N TYR A 102 -15.46 -8.59 7.80
CA TYR A 102 -14.55 -9.50 7.12
C TYR A 102 -13.14 -9.45 7.75
N LEU A 103 -12.54 -8.25 7.89
CA LEU A 103 -11.19 -8.12 8.46
C LEU A 103 -11.14 -8.49 9.95
N GLU A 104 -12.19 -8.17 10.70
CA GLU A 104 -12.31 -8.52 12.10
C GLU A 104 -12.29 -10.04 12.30
N ASP A 105 -13.08 -10.76 11.50
CA ASP A 105 -13.25 -12.22 11.61
C ASP A 105 -12.09 -13.01 10.98
N THR A 106 -11.48 -12.49 9.91
CA THR A 106 -10.41 -13.19 9.18
C THR A 106 -9.02 -12.90 9.73
N VAL A 107 -8.80 -11.70 10.30
CA VAL A 107 -7.46 -11.24 10.71
C VAL A 107 -7.41 -10.90 12.20
N ILE A 108 -8.15 -9.88 12.64
CA ILE A 108 -7.97 -9.27 13.96
C ILE A 108 -8.25 -10.27 15.10
N LYS A 109 -9.44 -10.90 15.13
CA LYS A 109 -9.80 -11.88 16.17
C LYS A 109 -8.85 -13.08 16.16
N PRO A 110 -8.57 -13.75 15.02
CA PRO A 110 -7.63 -14.86 14.99
C PRO A 110 -6.22 -14.49 15.48
N LEU A 111 -5.70 -13.32 15.10
CA LEU A 111 -4.39 -12.87 15.57
C LEU A 111 -4.40 -12.59 17.08
N LYS A 112 -5.43 -11.93 17.62
CA LYS A 112 -5.53 -11.64 19.05
C LYS A 112 -5.74 -12.88 19.91
N GLU A 113 -6.41 -13.90 19.38
CA GLU A 113 -6.56 -15.21 20.02
C GLU A 113 -5.24 -15.99 20.04
N LYS A 114 -4.59 -16.15 18.88
CA LYS A 114 -3.33 -16.90 18.74
C LYS A 114 -2.14 -16.19 19.38
N LYS A 115 -2.13 -14.86 19.34
CA LYS A 115 -1.03 -13.98 19.80
C LYS A 115 0.31 -14.30 19.16
N SER A 116 0.27 -14.84 17.94
CA SER A 116 1.47 -15.30 17.24
C SER A 116 1.30 -15.28 15.73
N VAL A 117 2.41 -15.07 15.03
CA VAL A 117 2.49 -15.08 13.56
C VAL A 117 3.72 -15.93 13.15
N PRO A 118 3.56 -16.87 12.20
CA PRO A 118 4.70 -17.52 11.57
C PRO A 118 5.46 -16.51 10.69
N LEU A 119 6.77 -16.47 10.82
CA LEU A 119 7.64 -15.61 10.02
C LEU A 119 8.15 -16.37 8.81
N GLN A 120 8.45 -15.64 7.73
CA GLN A 120 9.07 -16.19 6.51
C GLN A 120 10.45 -16.80 6.77
N THR A 121 11.07 -16.48 7.90
CA THR A 121 12.32 -17.10 8.34
C THR A 121 12.14 -18.52 8.90
N GLY A 122 10.91 -19.03 9.00
CA GLY A 122 10.56 -20.31 9.62
C GLY A 122 10.40 -20.27 11.14
N ASN A 123 10.64 -19.12 11.78
CA ASN A 123 10.40 -18.92 13.20
C ASN A 123 8.94 -18.51 13.45
N THR A 124 8.46 -18.62 14.68
CA THR A 124 7.16 -18.06 15.08
C THR A 124 7.38 -16.93 16.08
N MET A 125 6.87 -15.75 15.77
CA MET A 125 6.77 -14.68 16.75
C MET A 125 5.55 -14.93 17.63
N SER A 126 5.70 -14.86 18.95
CA SER A 126 4.59 -15.05 19.88
C SER A 126 4.69 -14.10 21.08
N PHE A 127 3.52 -13.71 21.60
CA PHE A 127 3.40 -12.78 22.71
C PHE A 127 2.60 -13.40 23.85
N LYS A 128 3.12 -13.27 25.08
CA LYS A 128 2.41 -13.72 26.30
C LYS A 128 1.16 -12.87 26.58
N LYS A 129 1.26 -11.56 26.33
CA LYS A 129 0.18 -10.57 26.47
C LYS A 129 0.25 -9.63 25.28
N LEU A 130 -0.91 -9.14 24.84
CA LEU A 130 -1.02 -8.12 23.82
C LEU A 130 -1.33 -6.78 24.48
N ASP A 131 -0.27 -6.10 24.93
CA ASP A 131 -0.37 -4.64 25.14
C ASP A 131 -0.36 -3.93 23.79
N ARG A 132 -0.53 -2.59 23.79
CA ARG A 132 -0.58 -1.79 22.57
C ARG A 132 0.65 -2.03 21.67
N LEU A 133 1.87 -1.97 22.23
CA LEU A 133 3.08 -2.19 21.44
C LEU A 133 3.15 -3.62 20.85
N SER A 134 2.81 -4.63 21.65
CA SER A 134 2.86 -6.03 21.22
C SER A 134 1.82 -6.33 20.14
N LEU A 135 0.64 -5.73 20.23
CA LEU A 135 -0.39 -5.82 19.19
C LEU A 135 0.04 -5.11 17.90
N ALA A 136 0.57 -3.89 17.98
CA ALA A 136 1.09 -3.19 16.80
C ALA A 136 2.20 -3.99 16.11
N LYS A 137 3.10 -4.61 16.89
CA LYS A 137 4.09 -5.56 16.36
C LYS A 137 3.44 -6.75 15.69
N LEU A 138 2.50 -7.42 16.36
CA LEU A 138 1.83 -8.59 15.81
C LEU A 138 1.17 -8.30 14.45
N LEU A 139 0.50 -7.15 14.31
CA LEU A 139 -0.10 -6.70 13.05
C LEU A 139 0.95 -6.40 11.98
N TYR A 140 2.05 -5.72 12.35
CA TYR A 140 3.15 -5.46 11.43
C TYR A 140 3.76 -6.76 10.87
N TYR A 141 4.08 -7.72 11.73
CA TYR A 141 4.66 -8.98 11.30
C TYR A 141 3.67 -9.85 10.53
N TYR A 142 2.36 -9.79 10.84
CA TYR A 142 1.34 -10.41 10.01
C TYR A 142 1.42 -9.87 8.57
N VAL A 143 1.37 -8.56 8.37
CA VAL A 143 1.42 -8.01 7.01
C VAL A 143 2.77 -8.26 6.34
N ARG A 144 3.89 -8.13 7.05
CA ARG A 144 5.24 -8.34 6.50
C ARG A 144 5.49 -9.78 6.06
N ASP A 145 4.99 -10.76 6.82
CA ASP A 145 5.35 -12.17 6.64
C ASP A 145 4.23 -13.03 6.02
N ASP A 146 2.96 -12.73 6.27
CA ASP A 146 1.79 -13.50 5.80
C ASP A 146 1.15 -12.91 4.52
N VAL A 147 1.60 -11.72 4.05
CA VAL A 147 1.23 -11.15 2.74
C VAL A 147 2.47 -11.08 1.86
N TYR A 148 2.45 -11.83 0.75
CA TYR A 148 3.60 -12.01 -0.12
C TYR A 148 3.69 -10.94 -1.20
N PHE A 149 4.92 -10.56 -1.54
CA PHE A 149 5.12 -9.75 -2.73
C PHE A 149 5.02 -10.63 -3.98
N PRO A 150 4.27 -10.24 -5.02
CA PRO A 150 4.13 -11.06 -6.22
C PRO A 150 5.44 -11.07 -7.04
N HIS A 151 6.15 -12.20 -7.04
CA HIS A 151 7.34 -12.40 -7.86
C HIS A 151 6.97 -13.06 -9.20
N GLY A 152 7.27 -12.42 -10.33
CA GLY A 152 6.98 -12.95 -11.67
C GLY A 152 7.67 -14.28 -12.02
N GLU A 153 8.65 -14.71 -11.21
CA GLU A 153 9.35 -16.00 -11.36
C GLU A 153 8.54 -17.16 -10.76
N GLU A 154 7.64 -16.90 -9.82
CA GLU A 154 6.82 -17.92 -9.14
C GLU A 154 5.61 -18.35 -9.99
N GLY A 155 5.24 -17.56 -11.02
CA GLY A 155 4.19 -17.86 -12.00
C GLY A 155 4.67 -18.44 -13.35
N GLY A 156 5.93 -18.88 -13.45
CA GLY A 156 6.40 -19.69 -14.57
C GLY A 156 6.52 -19.03 -15.96
N ARG A 157 6.25 -17.72 -16.13
CA ARG A 157 6.47 -17.00 -17.41
C ARG A 157 7.10 -15.62 -17.20
N VAL A 158 8.42 -15.58 -17.28
CA VAL A 158 9.20 -14.33 -17.34
C VAL A 158 9.05 -13.70 -18.74
N SER A 159 8.10 -12.78 -18.90
CA SER A 159 7.96 -11.96 -20.11
C SER A 159 9.26 -11.16 -20.37
N PRO A 160 9.76 -10.99 -21.60
CA PRO A 160 10.91 -10.11 -21.87
C PRO A 160 10.73 -8.67 -21.35
N LEU A 161 9.48 -8.21 -21.18
CA LEU A 161 9.12 -6.89 -20.63
C LEU A 161 9.34 -6.79 -19.11
N SER A 162 9.33 -7.91 -18.37
CA SER A 162 9.67 -7.98 -16.93
C SER A 162 11.12 -7.60 -16.64
N ARG A 163 11.98 -7.58 -17.67
CA ARG A 163 13.39 -7.17 -17.55
C ARG A 163 13.58 -5.64 -17.62
N ILE A 164 12.54 -4.89 -17.96
CA ILE A 164 12.57 -3.43 -17.94
C ILE A 164 12.27 -2.97 -16.49
N PRO A 165 13.15 -2.20 -15.84
CA PRO A 165 12.91 -1.68 -14.49
C PRO A 165 11.57 -0.92 -14.43
N GLY A 166 10.72 -1.22 -13.44
CA GLY A 166 9.41 -0.59 -13.25
C GLY A 166 8.25 -1.22 -14.03
N MET A 167 8.51 -1.83 -15.19
CA MET A 167 7.49 -2.57 -15.95
C MET A 167 7.15 -3.90 -15.28
N ASN A 168 8.14 -4.58 -14.67
CA ASN A 168 7.88 -5.82 -13.94
C ASN A 168 6.81 -5.66 -12.87
N LEU A 169 6.87 -4.58 -12.07
CA LEU A 169 5.85 -4.27 -11.06
C LEU A 169 4.46 -4.10 -11.71
N MET A 170 4.37 -3.34 -12.80
CA MET A 170 3.11 -3.14 -13.55
C MET A 170 2.54 -4.44 -14.17
N PHE A 171 3.40 -5.42 -14.48
CA PHE A 171 3.02 -6.72 -15.06
C PHE A 171 2.90 -7.87 -14.03
N THR A 172 3.52 -7.79 -12.85
CA THR A 172 3.39 -8.79 -11.77
C THR A 172 2.27 -8.44 -10.81
N THR A 173 1.74 -7.20 -10.85
CA THR A 173 0.53 -6.80 -10.12
C THR A 173 -0.74 -6.84 -10.99
N THR A 174 -0.74 -7.45 -12.18
CA THR A 174 -1.92 -7.55 -13.07
C THR A 174 -3.13 -8.15 -12.34
N PRO A 175 -4.41 -7.72 -12.54
CA PRO A 175 -4.99 -6.59 -13.31
C PRO A 175 -5.40 -5.38 -12.43
N GLU A 176 -5.15 -5.45 -11.13
CA GLU A 176 -5.66 -4.55 -10.10
C GLU A 176 -4.57 -3.59 -9.64
N ILE A 177 -4.55 -2.38 -10.20
CA ILE A 177 -3.68 -1.32 -9.67
C ILE A 177 -4.28 -0.90 -8.31
N ILE A 178 -3.57 -1.19 -7.21
CA ILE A 178 -3.88 -0.87 -5.80
C ILE A 178 -5.11 -1.58 -5.23
N ARG A 179 -4.93 -2.68 -4.50
CA ARG A 179 -5.99 -3.47 -3.85
C ARG A 179 -6.52 -2.83 -2.57
N PHE A 180 -7.79 -3.11 -2.28
CA PHE A 180 -8.35 -2.86 -0.95
C PHE A 180 -7.73 -3.83 0.08
N PRO A 181 -7.68 -3.45 1.36
CA PRO A 181 -7.23 -4.30 2.46
C PRO A 181 -7.88 -5.69 2.45
N CYS A 182 -9.20 -5.77 2.26
CA CYS A 182 -9.93 -7.03 2.17
C CYS A 182 -9.45 -7.95 1.04
N GLU A 183 -9.20 -7.42 -0.16
CA GLU A 183 -8.66 -8.18 -1.30
C GLU A 183 -7.23 -8.66 -1.02
N THR A 184 -6.43 -7.80 -0.37
CA THR A 184 -5.05 -8.15 0.01
C THR A 184 -5.02 -9.31 1.00
N VAL A 185 -5.99 -9.39 1.91
CA VAL A 185 -6.15 -10.53 2.82
C VAL A 185 -6.61 -11.78 2.07
N GLU A 186 -7.62 -11.67 1.20
CA GLU A 186 -8.14 -12.81 0.42
C GLU A 186 -7.05 -13.47 -0.43
N ASP A 187 -6.26 -12.67 -1.14
CA ASP A 187 -5.23 -13.15 -2.07
C ASP A 187 -3.90 -13.45 -1.39
N GLN A 188 -3.67 -12.87 -0.20
CA GLN A 188 -2.39 -12.86 0.51
C GLN A 188 -1.21 -12.38 -0.34
N HIS A 189 -1.48 -11.55 -1.34
CA HIS A 189 -0.48 -10.94 -2.19
C HIS A 189 -0.68 -9.43 -2.27
N GLY A 190 0.42 -8.68 -2.25
CA GLY A 190 0.37 -7.24 -2.34
C GLY A 190 1.71 -6.60 -2.61
N ALA A 191 1.71 -5.53 -3.42
CA ALA A 191 2.84 -4.62 -3.55
C ALA A 191 2.89 -3.62 -2.38
N CYS A 192 3.76 -2.60 -2.46
CA CYS A 192 3.98 -1.65 -1.37
C CYS A 192 2.68 -0.94 -0.93
N ALA A 193 1.87 -0.48 -1.89
CA ALA A 193 0.60 0.18 -1.61
C ALA A 193 -0.39 -0.75 -0.93
N ASP A 194 -0.58 -1.96 -1.47
CA ASP A 194 -1.53 -2.95 -0.94
C ASP A 194 -1.19 -3.33 0.52
N GLN A 195 0.08 -3.63 0.79
CA GLN A 195 0.54 -3.97 2.14
C GLN A 195 0.46 -2.77 3.10
N ALA A 196 0.79 -1.57 2.65
CA ALA A 196 0.70 -0.37 3.48
C ALA A 196 -0.76 -0.01 3.80
N LEU A 197 -1.67 -0.12 2.83
CA LEU A 197 -3.10 0.08 3.03
C LEU A 197 -3.66 -0.94 4.01
N LEU A 198 -3.35 -2.23 3.84
CA LEU A 198 -3.76 -3.27 4.78
C LEU A 198 -3.23 -3.00 6.20
N LEU A 199 -1.94 -2.71 6.36
CA LEU A 199 -1.36 -2.45 7.67
C LEU A 199 -1.99 -1.21 8.33
N ALA A 200 -2.19 -0.13 7.57
CA ALA A 200 -2.85 1.08 8.05
C ALA A 200 -4.28 0.79 8.52
N THR A 201 -5.06 0.00 7.75
CA THR A 201 -6.41 -0.43 8.12
C THR A 201 -6.42 -1.23 9.40
N LEU A 202 -5.61 -2.28 9.52
CA LEU A 202 -5.60 -3.13 10.73
C LEU A 202 -5.18 -2.35 11.98
N LEU A 203 -4.21 -1.44 11.85
CA LEU A 203 -3.82 -0.55 12.95
C LEU A 203 -4.94 0.44 13.29
N ASN A 204 -5.61 1.03 12.29
CA ASN A 204 -6.68 1.98 12.53
C ASN A 204 -7.91 1.32 13.19
N MET A 205 -8.29 0.10 12.79
CA MET A 205 -9.34 -0.71 13.45
C MET A 205 -9.06 -0.92 14.95
N GLU A 206 -7.79 -1.12 15.32
CA GLU A 206 -7.39 -1.28 16.73
C GLU A 206 -7.13 0.07 17.44
N GLY A 207 -7.54 1.19 16.84
CA GLY A 207 -7.47 2.52 17.43
C GLY A 207 -6.06 3.10 17.50
N TYR A 208 -5.14 2.70 16.61
CA TYR A 208 -3.87 3.39 16.45
C TYR A 208 -4.02 4.60 15.52
N GLU A 209 -3.37 5.71 15.89
CA GLU A 209 -3.23 6.86 14.98
C GLU A 209 -2.13 6.54 13.94
N VAL A 210 -2.52 6.56 12.67
CA VAL A 210 -1.67 6.18 11.55
C VAL A 210 -1.78 7.17 10.41
N ALA A 211 -0.69 7.28 9.64
CA ALA A 211 -0.66 8.02 8.39
C ALA A 211 -0.08 7.15 7.29
N LEU A 212 -0.53 7.34 6.05
CA LEU A 212 0.14 6.79 4.88
C LEU A 212 1.31 7.70 4.52
N GLY A 213 2.39 7.09 4.05
CA GLY A 213 3.58 7.79 3.61
C GLY A 213 4.00 7.36 2.22
N THR A 214 4.54 8.30 1.45
CA THR A 214 5.16 8.01 0.15
C THR A 214 6.63 8.35 0.17
N ALA A 215 7.43 7.54 -0.52
CA ALA A 215 8.82 7.79 -0.83
C ALA A 215 9.09 7.46 -2.31
N PRO A 216 10.12 8.04 -2.95
CA PRO A 216 10.53 7.61 -4.28
C PRO A 216 11.04 6.17 -4.24
N SER A 217 10.52 5.28 -5.09
CA SER A 217 10.95 3.87 -5.06
C SER A 217 12.32 3.69 -5.70
N MET A 218 12.51 4.17 -6.93
CA MET A 218 13.84 4.24 -7.55
C MET A 218 14.23 5.69 -7.78
N ALA A 219 15.46 6.07 -7.44
CA ALA A 219 16.00 7.35 -7.88
C ALA A 219 17.48 7.28 -8.24
N LYS A 220 17.87 8.20 -9.11
CA LYS A 220 19.22 8.43 -9.55
C LYS A 220 19.54 9.91 -9.36
N LYS A 221 20.61 10.19 -8.62
CA LYS A 221 21.15 11.54 -8.52
C LYS A 221 21.81 11.93 -9.85
N ASN A 222 21.38 13.05 -10.41
CA ASN A 222 21.90 13.65 -11.62
C ASN A 222 23.20 14.40 -11.34
N LYS A 223 23.95 14.72 -12.40
CA LYS A 223 25.23 15.44 -12.28
C LYS A 223 25.08 16.85 -11.70
N ASP A 224 23.90 17.44 -11.83
CA ASP A 224 23.54 18.76 -11.30
C ASP A 224 23.04 18.71 -9.85
N GLY A 225 23.01 17.52 -9.23
CA GLY A 225 22.54 17.32 -7.86
C GLY A 225 21.04 17.04 -7.72
N THR A 226 20.25 17.15 -8.80
CA THR A 226 18.81 16.82 -8.80
C THR A 226 18.58 15.30 -8.80
N PHE A 227 17.37 14.83 -8.48
CA PHE A 227 17.01 13.42 -8.60
C PHE A 227 16.10 13.14 -9.80
N THR A 228 16.46 12.14 -10.60
CA THR A 228 15.51 11.48 -11.50
C THR A 228 15.00 10.23 -10.81
N TRP A 229 13.69 10.15 -10.60
CA TRP A 229 13.07 9.04 -9.90
C TRP A 229 11.99 8.35 -10.75
N PHE A 230 11.65 7.13 -10.38
CA PHE A 230 10.65 6.31 -11.06
C PHE A 230 9.85 5.54 -10.02
N GLY A 231 8.52 5.67 -10.10
CA GLY A 231 7.58 5.02 -9.19
C GLY A 231 7.56 5.61 -7.78
N TYR A 232 6.44 5.44 -7.10
CA TYR A 232 6.33 5.67 -5.66
C TYR A 232 6.44 4.34 -4.91
N HIS A 233 6.96 4.45 -3.71
CA HIS A 233 6.89 3.47 -2.64
C HIS A 233 5.92 3.98 -1.57
N VAL A 234 5.17 3.09 -0.95
CA VAL A 234 4.20 3.42 0.10
C VAL A 234 4.57 2.71 1.39
N CYS A 235 4.49 3.42 2.50
CA CYS A 235 4.73 2.91 3.85
C CYS A 235 3.68 3.45 4.82
N VAL A 236 3.70 2.96 6.06
CA VAL A 236 2.83 3.42 7.14
C VAL A 236 3.67 4.17 8.17
N TYR A 237 3.16 5.29 8.65
CA TYR A 237 3.65 5.97 9.84
C TYR A 237 2.70 5.66 10.99
N LEU A 238 3.24 5.07 12.07
CA LEU A 238 2.51 4.80 13.31
C LEU A 238 2.92 5.82 14.38
N LYS A 239 1.93 6.45 15.02
CA LYS A 239 2.19 7.35 16.15
C LYS A 239 2.79 6.59 17.33
N ASP A 240 3.91 7.07 17.85
CA ASP A 240 4.50 6.52 19.07
C ASP A 240 3.70 7.01 20.29
N GLU A 241 3.09 6.07 21.01
CA GLU A 241 2.28 6.33 22.20
C GLU A 241 3.10 6.51 23.49
N GLY A 242 4.43 6.63 23.38
CA GLY A 242 5.35 6.77 24.52
C GLY A 242 6.31 5.58 24.70
N TRP A 243 6.40 4.68 23.72
CA TRP A 243 7.34 3.56 23.67
C TRP A 243 8.79 4.01 23.44
N ARG A 244 8.99 5.26 22.99
CA ARG A 244 10.31 5.86 22.70
C ARG A 244 11.05 5.14 21.56
N ILE A 245 10.28 4.69 20.58
CA ILE A 245 10.76 4.08 19.33
C ILE A 245 10.70 5.11 18.21
N GLY A 246 9.69 5.98 18.22
CA GLY A 246 9.44 7.00 17.21
C GLY A 246 10.58 8.00 17.12
N ARG A 247 11.05 8.23 15.89
CA ARG A 247 12.17 9.13 15.58
C ARG A 247 11.74 10.33 14.75
N TYR A 248 10.57 10.25 14.10
CA TYR A 248 10.17 11.22 13.10
C TYR A 248 9.22 12.26 13.65
N ASP A 249 9.58 13.52 13.40
CA ASP A 249 8.68 14.66 13.51
C ASP A 249 8.14 14.96 12.11
N LEU A 250 6.83 14.84 11.89
CA LEU A 250 6.24 14.94 10.56
C LEU A 250 5.67 16.33 10.26
N GLY A 251 5.47 17.17 11.28
CA GLY A 251 4.88 18.49 11.10
C GLY A 251 3.44 18.40 10.61
N LYS A 252 3.16 18.80 9.36
CA LYS A 252 1.82 18.75 8.77
C LYS A 252 1.75 17.78 7.60
N ASP A 253 0.60 17.16 7.43
CA ASP A 253 0.32 16.29 6.29
C ASP A 253 -0.07 17.09 5.03
N VAL A 254 -0.31 16.39 3.90
CA VAL A 254 -0.69 17.02 2.61
C VAL A 254 -2.05 17.73 2.63
N PHE A 255 -2.88 17.48 3.64
CA PHE A 255 -4.18 18.10 3.84
C PHE A 255 -4.10 19.30 4.81
N GLY A 256 -2.94 19.50 5.45
CA GLY A 256 -2.70 20.55 6.43
C GLY A 256 -3.02 20.14 7.87
N ASN A 257 -3.34 18.87 8.12
CA ASN A 257 -3.55 18.32 9.46
C ASN A 257 -2.24 18.29 10.24
N ASP A 258 -2.31 18.55 11.54
CA ASP A 258 -1.14 18.49 12.43
C ASP A 258 -0.82 17.03 12.80
N LEU A 259 0.41 16.61 12.48
CA LEU A 259 0.98 15.31 12.83
C LEU A 259 1.92 15.44 14.04
N GLY A 260 1.57 16.26 15.02
CA GLY A 260 2.42 16.52 16.19
C GLY A 260 2.76 15.28 16.99
N GLY A 261 4.00 15.16 17.49
CA GLY A 261 4.50 14.01 18.25
C GLY A 261 5.58 13.24 17.50
N LYS A 262 5.89 12.01 17.93
CA LYS A 262 6.91 11.17 17.30
C LYS A 262 6.27 9.99 16.58
N TRP A 263 6.78 9.69 15.39
CA TRP A 263 6.25 8.65 14.53
C TRP A 263 7.30 7.59 14.23
N ILE A 264 6.82 6.38 13.95
CA ILE A 264 7.58 5.19 13.60
C ILE A 264 7.25 4.83 12.15
N ILE A 265 8.25 4.60 11.31
CA ILE A 265 8.02 4.07 9.96
C ILE A 265 7.83 2.56 10.08
N LEU A 266 6.75 2.06 9.48
CA LEU A 266 6.46 0.65 9.30
C LEU A 266 6.37 0.38 7.80
N ASP A 267 7.31 -0.40 7.30
CA ASP A 267 7.49 -0.65 5.87
C ASP A 267 7.48 -2.19 5.60
N PRO A 268 6.29 -2.81 5.49
CA PRO A 268 6.14 -4.27 5.50
C PRO A 268 6.66 -4.96 4.22
N ILE A 269 6.85 -4.23 3.11
CA ILE A 269 7.40 -4.85 1.89
C ILE A 269 8.87 -5.26 2.05
N ASN A 270 9.57 -4.74 3.06
CA ASN A 270 10.95 -5.13 3.41
C ASN A 270 10.98 -6.46 4.19
N SER A 271 10.39 -7.49 3.58
CA SER A 271 10.29 -8.84 4.13
C SER A 271 11.47 -9.73 3.73
N PRO A 272 11.74 -10.82 4.47
CA PRO A 272 12.81 -11.77 4.15
C PRO A 272 12.75 -12.33 2.72
N ARG A 273 11.57 -12.67 2.19
CA ARG A 273 11.42 -13.18 0.81
C ARG A 273 11.65 -12.09 -0.24
N HIS A 274 11.19 -10.86 0.00
CA HIS A 274 11.19 -9.84 -1.03
C HIS A 274 12.51 -9.06 -1.14
N VAL A 275 13.21 -8.84 -0.03
CA VAL A 275 14.36 -7.91 0.04
C VAL A 275 15.45 -8.18 -1.02
N SER A 276 15.72 -9.44 -1.36
CA SER A 276 16.73 -9.82 -2.37
C SER A 276 16.36 -9.38 -3.79
N HIS A 277 15.07 -9.10 -4.04
CA HIS A 277 14.55 -8.65 -5.32
C HIS A 277 14.25 -7.14 -5.33
N MET A 278 14.32 -6.49 -4.17
CA MET A 278 13.94 -5.10 -4.00
C MET A 278 14.92 -4.16 -4.71
N ARG A 279 14.35 -3.19 -5.44
CA ARG A 279 15.11 -2.10 -6.08
C ARG A 279 14.64 -0.77 -5.53
N MET A 280 15.05 -0.49 -4.30
CA MET A 280 14.72 0.74 -3.58
C MET A 280 15.91 1.70 -3.52
N MET A 281 15.62 3.00 -3.41
CA MET A 281 16.61 4.02 -3.06
C MET A 281 17.33 3.63 -1.75
N GLY A 282 18.66 3.67 -1.73
CA GLY A 282 19.46 3.18 -0.59
C GLY A 282 19.56 1.66 -0.46
N GLY A 283 18.98 0.89 -1.39
CA GLY A 283 18.90 -0.57 -1.32
C GLY A 283 17.80 -1.09 -0.39
N GLY A 284 17.71 -2.41 -0.23
CA GLY A 284 16.78 -3.07 0.67
C GLY A 284 17.49 -3.78 1.82
N LYS A 285 16.85 -3.83 2.99
CA LYS A 285 17.21 -4.72 4.11
C LYS A 285 15.93 -5.27 4.72
N VAL A 286 16.00 -6.44 5.37
CA VAL A 286 14.85 -6.90 6.16
C VAL A 286 14.64 -5.91 7.29
N LEU A 287 13.42 -5.43 7.48
CA LEU A 287 13.07 -4.50 8.55
C LEU A 287 12.32 -5.22 9.65
N GLU A 288 12.79 -5.05 10.88
CA GLU A 288 12.03 -5.37 12.09
C GLU A 288 11.13 -4.18 12.49
N PHE A 289 10.20 -4.42 13.40
CA PHE A 289 9.32 -3.35 13.87
C PHE A 289 10.13 -2.18 14.46
N GLY A 290 9.95 -1.00 13.86
CA GLY A 290 10.63 0.21 14.28
C GLY A 290 12.05 0.36 13.76
N ASP A 291 12.48 -0.44 12.79
CA ASP A 291 13.69 -0.19 12.01
C ASP A 291 13.45 0.89 10.95
N ASP A 292 14.47 1.69 10.65
CA ASP A 292 14.40 2.67 9.56
C ASP A 292 14.75 2.02 8.22
N PRO A 293 13.93 2.22 7.16
CA PRO A 293 14.34 1.88 5.82
C PRO A 293 15.49 2.75 5.33
N ASN A 294 16.32 2.23 4.42
CA ASN A 294 17.51 2.94 3.94
C ASN A 294 17.17 4.23 3.17
N TRP A 295 15.99 4.30 2.55
CA TRP A 295 15.56 5.48 1.80
C TRP A 295 15.37 6.72 2.68
N VAL A 296 15.27 6.58 4.00
CA VAL A 296 15.10 7.70 4.94
C VAL A 296 16.28 8.67 4.88
N GLU A 297 17.49 8.18 4.63
CA GLU A 297 18.70 9.02 4.59
C GLU A 297 18.62 10.11 3.51
N TYR A 298 17.75 9.94 2.52
CA TYR A 298 17.55 10.85 1.40
C TYR A 298 16.39 11.84 1.59
N ARG A 299 15.65 11.75 2.72
CA ARG A 299 14.51 12.62 3.01
C ARG A 299 14.89 14.10 2.99
N GLU A 300 16.04 14.42 3.60
CA GLU A 300 16.56 15.80 3.68
C GLU A 300 17.14 16.30 2.35
N GLU A 301 17.38 15.42 1.37
CA GLU A 301 17.96 15.80 0.07
C GLU A 301 16.90 16.30 -0.93
N ASP A 302 15.65 15.83 -0.83
CA ASP A 302 14.55 16.25 -1.70
C ASP A 302 13.17 16.01 -1.04
N ASN A 303 12.76 16.92 -0.15
CA ASN A 303 11.49 16.82 0.59
C ASN A 303 10.25 16.78 -0.30
N THR A 304 10.31 17.21 -1.58
CA THR A 304 9.13 17.22 -2.47
C THR A 304 8.68 15.82 -2.90
N LEU A 305 9.55 14.83 -2.73
CA LEU A 305 9.28 13.43 -3.08
C LEU A 305 8.69 12.62 -1.92
N PHE A 306 8.66 13.20 -0.72
CA PHE A 306 8.15 12.59 0.49
C PHE A 306 6.83 13.25 0.88
N GLY A 307 5.81 12.43 1.11
CA GLY A 307 4.48 12.90 1.45
C GLY A 307 3.89 12.07 2.56
N TYR A 308 2.99 12.67 3.33
CA TYR A 308 2.25 12.02 4.40
C TYR A 308 0.78 12.44 4.34
N GLY A 309 -0.13 11.51 4.56
CA GLY A 309 -1.56 11.78 4.72
C GLY A 309 -2.07 11.07 5.98
N LEU A 310 -2.59 11.82 6.95
CA LEU A 310 -3.25 11.24 8.11
C LEU A 310 -4.43 10.37 7.63
N ILE A 311 -4.62 9.23 8.29
CA ILE A 311 -5.84 8.43 8.13
C ILE A 311 -6.88 8.94 9.12
N ASP A 312 -7.98 9.46 8.59
CA ASP A 312 -9.04 10.05 9.40
C ASP A 312 -10.37 10.06 8.64
N GLU A 313 -11.47 9.88 9.37
CA GLU A 313 -12.80 9.80 8.79
C GLU A 313 -13.26 11.11 8.13
N GLU A 314 -12.79 12.27 8.63
CA GLU A 314 -13.23 13.58 8.11
C GLU A 314 -12.74 13.77 6.68
N THR A 315 -11.47 13.48 6.43
CA THR A 315 -10.86 13.54 5.10
C THR A 315 -11.51 12.55 4.14
N ALA A 316 -11.77 11.31 4.57
CA ALA A 316 -12.44 10.31 3.74
C ALA A 316 -13.89 10.72 3.38
N LYS A 317 -14.67 11.21 4.36
CA LYS A 317 -16.04 11.68 4.13
C LYS A 317 -16.10 12.93 3.25
N ARG A 318 -15.13 13.84 3.41
CA ARG A 318 -15.00 15.02 2.53
C ARG A 318 -14.73 14.61 1.10
N PHE A 319 -13.81 13.68 0.88
CA PHE A 319 -13.52 13.14 -0.45
C PHE A 319 -14.77 12.51 -1.07
N ASP A 320 -15.47 11.63 -0.36
CA ASP A 320 -16.72 11.00 -0.83
C ASP A 320 -17.78 12.03 -1.23
N ALA A 321 -18.00 13.05 -0.39
CA ALA A 321 -18.96 14.11 -0.66
C ALA A 321 -18.61 14.97 -1.89
N GLU A 322 -17.32 15.27 -2.08
CA GLU A 322 -16.84 16.01 -3.26
C GLU A 322 -17.03 15.20 -4.55
N GLU A 323 -16.78 13.90 -4.51
CA GLU A 323 -16.95 12.98 -5.64
C GLU A 323 -18.42 12.81 -6.01
N VAL A 324 -19.31 12.63 -5.03
CA VAL A 324 -20.77 12.64 -5.24
C VAL A 324 -21.21 13.95 -5.90
N LYS A 325 -20.70 15.09 -5.44
CA LYS A 325 -21.04 16.40 -6.02
C LYS A 325 -20.54 16.55 -7.46
N LYS A 326 -19.34 16.09 -7.78
CA LYS A 326 -18.82 16.09 -9.16
C LYS A 326 -19.73 15.29 -10.10
N ARG A 327 -20.21 14.12 -9.67
CA ARG A 327 -21.14 13.28 -10.46
C ARG A 327 -22.52 13.93 -10.66
N LEU A 328 -22.99 14.72 -9.70
CA LEU A 328 -24.27 15.43 -9.80
C LEU A 328 -24.21 16.68 -10.70
N ILE A 329 -23.05 17.34 -10.79
CA ILE A 329 -22.87 18.55 -11.60
C ILE A 329 -22.37 18.21 -13.02
N GLY A 330 -21.70 17.07 -13.19
CA GLY A 330 -21.20 16.59 -14.48
C GLY A 330 -22.20 15.85 -15.37
N ASN A 331 -23.49 15.82 -14.98
CA ASN A 331 -24.61 15.27 -15.76
C ASN A 331 -25.53 16.36 -16.29
#